data_AF-A0A836AGN3-F1
#
_entry.id   AF-A0A836AGN3-F1
#
_cell.length_a   1.000
_cell.length_b   1.000
_cell.length_c   1.000
_cell.angle_alpha   90.00
_cell.angle_beta   90.00
_cell.angle_gamma   90.00
#
_symmetry.space_group_name_H-M   'P 1'
#
loop_
_entity.id
_entity.type
_entity.pdbx_description
1 polymer ?
#
loop_
_entity_poly.entity_id
_entity_poly.type
_entity_poly.pdbx_seq_one_letter_code
_entity_poly.pdbx_strand_id
1 'polypeptide(L)' 'MELLGERIGLEGQRQQLQVPCEAPGITDPFQSLLSGVAQMRELVTEFFGSQHVGFQFPDQRTTVPLALGAWSLNR' A
#
# COMPACT_ATOMS: atom_id res chain seq x y z
N MET A 1 2.37 18.83 -1.64
CA MET A 1 2.80 17.54 -2.20
C MET A 1 1.58 16.63 -2.21
N GLU A 2 1.51 15.61 -3.05
CA GLU A 2 0.40 14.66 -3.07
C GLU A 2 0.91 13.22 -3.20
N LEU A 3 0.22 12.29 -2.54
CA LEU A 3 0.43 10.85 -2.68
C LEU A 3 -0.69 10.27 -3.55
N LEU A 4 -0.29 9.53 -4.58
CA LEU A 4 -1.20 8.90 -5.53
C LEU A 4 -0.97 7.40 -5.52
N GLY A 5 -2.05 6.64 -5.44
CA GLY A 5 -2.07 5.19 -5.62
C GLY A 5 -3.03 4.84 -6.75
N GLU A 6 -2.61 3.95 -7.65
CA GLU A 6 -3.48 3.44 -8.71
C GLU A 6 -3.54 1.92 -8.64
N ARG A 7 -4.75 1.37 -8.67
CA ARG A 7 -4.99 -0.05 -8.88
C ARG A 7 -5.60 -0.26 -10.25
N ILE A 8 -4.97 -1.16 -11.01
CA ILE A 8 -5.52 -1.70 -12.25
C ILE A 8 -6.10 -3.08 -11.94
N GLY A 9 -7.41 -3.23 -12.07
CA GLY A 9 -8.07 -4.52 -11.94
C GLY A 9 -7.77 -5.45 -13.11
N LEU A 10 -8.11 -6.74 -12.98
CA LEU A 10 -7.91 -7.74 -14.04
C LEU A 10 -8.62 -7.38 -15.36
N GLU A 11 -9.71 -6.61 -15.27
CA GLU A 11 -10.49 -6.13 -16.42
C GLU A 11 -10.01 -4.75 -16.93
N GLY A 12 -8.86 -4.26 -16.47
CA GLY A 12 -8.31 -2.96 -16.86
C GLY A 12 -8.99 -1.75 -16.19
N GLN A 13 -9.95 -1.99 -15.30
CA GLN A 13 -10.59 -0.96 -14.49
C GLN A 13 -9.57 -0.27 -13.58
N ARG A 14 -9.45 1.05 -13.71
CA ARG A 14 -8.52 1.86 -12.93
C ARG A 14 -9.24 2.51 -11.78
N GLN A 15 -8.66 2.37 -10.60
CA GLN A 15 -9.16 2.94 -9.37
C GLN A 15 -8.02 3.72 -8.73
N GLN A 16 -8.25 5.00 -8.47
CA GLN A 16 -7.23 5.91 -7.97
C GLN A 16 -7.54 6.32 -6.54
N LEU A 17 -6.52 6.26 -5.69
CA LEU A 17 -6.51 6.82 -4.35
C LEU A 17 -5.58 8.04 -4.35
N GLN A 18 -6.02 9.13 -3.73
CA GLN A 18 -5.27 10.36 -3.67
C GLN A 18 -5.31 10.90 -2.25
N VAL A 19 -4.14 11.29 -1.74
CA VAL A 19 -4.00 11.94 -0.43
C VAL A 19 -3.22 13.23 -0.63
N PRO A 20 -3.83 14.40 -0.41
CA PRO A 20 -3.08 15.65 -0.36
C PRO A 20 -2.19 15.64 0.89
N CYS A 21 -0.87 15.74 0.69
CA CYS A 21 0.05 16.03 1.77
C CYS A 21 0.11 17.54 1.92
N GLU A 22 -0.82 18.09 2.72
CA GLU A 22 -0.84 19.50 3.07
C GLU A 22 0.51 19.93 3.67
N ALA A 23 1.02 21.05 3.15
CA ALA A 23 2.08 21.82 3.80
C ALA A 23 1.86 23.31 3.51
N PRO A 24 0.84 23.95 4.12
CA PRO A 24 0.73 25.39 4.08
C PRO A 24 1.73 25.96 5.08
N GLY A 25 2.96 26.20 4.63
CA GLY A 25 4.00 27.01 5.29
C GLY A 25 4.32 26.66 6.75
N ILE A 26 5.53 26.13 6.99
CA ILE A 26 6.12 25.83 8.33
C ILE A 26 5.72 24.45 8.91
N THR A 27 5.50 23.44 8.07
CA THR A 27 5.52 22.04 8.54
C THR A 27 6.69 21.32 7.88
N ASP A 28 7.43 20.55 8.67
CA ASP A 28 8.51 19.71 8.17
C ASP A 28 7.97 18.81 7.04
N PRO A 29 8.58 18.85 5.83
CA PRO A 29 8.07 18.11 4.68
C PRO A 29 7.96 16.60 4.94
N PHE A 30 8.82 16.03 5.80
CA PHE A 30 8.74 14.62 6.14
C PHE A 30 7.57 14.33 7.07
N GLN A 31 7.20 15.22 8.00
CA GLN A 31 5.99 15.08 8.81
C GLN A 31 4.73 15.09 7.95
N SER A 32 4.62 16.02 6.99
CA SER A 32 3.50 16.04 6.04
C SER A 32 3.44 14.76 5.20
N LEU A 33 4.60 14.23 4.78
CA LEU A 33 4.67 12.96 4.06
C LEU A 33 4.27 11.77 4.93
N LEU A 34 4.78 11.65 6.15
CA LEU A 34 4.48 10.56 7.06
C LEU A 34 2.98 10.53 7.43
N SER A 35 2.38 11.69 7.67
CA SER A 35 0.94 11.83 7.86
C SER A 35 0.16 11.39 6.62
N GLY A 36 0.61 11.80 5.43
CA GLY A 36 0.00 11.35 4.17
C GLY A 36 0.11 9.84 3.94
N VAL A 37 1.25 9.23 4.28
CA VAL A 37 1.46 7.77 4.15
C VAL A 37 0.56 7.01 5.12
N ALA A 38 0.39 7.51 6.35
CA ALA A 38 -0.52 6.91 7.32
C ALA A 38 -1.97 6.92 6.81
N GLN A 39 -2.44 8.05 6.27
CA GLN A 39 -3.77 8.18 5.67
C GLN A 39 -3.94 7.28 4.42
N MET A 40 -2.93 7.25 3.54
CA MET A 40 -2.97 6.38 2.36
C MET A 40 -3.06 4.90 2.75
N ARG A 41 -2.36 4.48 3.81
CA ARG A 41 -2.44 3.10 4.32
C ARG A 41 -3.85 2.72 4.76
N GLU A 42 -4.56 3.63 5.42
CA GLU A 42 -5.96 3.42 5.80
C GLU A 42 -6.86 3.31 4.57
N LEU A 43 -6.74 4.24 3.61
CA LEU A 43 -7.50 4.19 2.36
C LEU A 43 -7.24 2.91 1.58
N VAL A 44 -5.98 2.46 1.48
CA VAL A 44 -5.62 1.18 0.86
C VAL A 44 -6.26 0.02 1.61
N THR A 45 -6.22 0.05 2.95
CA THR A 45 -6.82 -1.00 3.78
C THR A 45 -8.33 -1.05 3.63
N GLU A 46 -9.03 0.08 3.54
CA GLU A 46 -10.48 0.12 3.30
C GLU A 46 -10.82 -0.32 1.87
N PHE A 47 -10.00 0.11 0.91
CA PHE A 47 -10.15 -0.19 -0.50
C PHE A 47 -9.99 -1.69 -0.80
N PHE A 48 -9.05 -2.36 -0.12
CA PHE A 48 -8.91 -3.82 -0.21
C PHE A 48 -9.70 -4.60 0.85
N GLY A 49 -10.04 -3.99 1.99
CA GLY A 49 -10.79 -4.60 3.09
C GLY A 49 -12.29 -4.66 2.83
N SER A 50 -12.83 -3.71 2.06
CA SER A 50 -14.19 -3.79 1.50
C SER A 50 -14.30 -4.86 0.40
N GLN A 51 -13.17 -5.28 -0.16
CA GLN A 51 -13.08 -6.48 -1.00
C GLN A 51 -12.78 -7.68 -0.08
N HIS A 52 -13.80 -8.16 0.66
CA HIS A 52 -13.77 -9.43 1.39
C HIS A 52 -13.61 -10.62 0.41
N VAL A 53 -12.46 -10.74 -0.25
CA VAL A 53 -11.86 -12.03 -0.58
C VAL A 53 -10.88 -12.26 0.55
N GLY A 54 -11.27 -13.11 1.50
CA GLY A 54 -10.42 -13.52 2.59
C GLY A 54 -9.05 -13.92 2.03
N PHE A 55 -8.01 -13.23 2.47
CA PHE A 55 -6.66 -13.74 2.34
C PHE A 55 -6.57 -14.94 3.28
N GLN A 56 -7.04 -16.10 2.82
CA GLN A 56 -6.84 -17.36 3.49
C GLN A 56 -5.34 -17.66 3.34
N PHE A 57 -4.57 -17.36 4.37
CA PHE A 57 -3.26 -18.00 4.52
C PHE A 57 -3.54 -19.50 4.62
N PRO A 58 -3.14 -20.34 3.64
CA PRO A 58 -3.19 -21.77 3.89
C PRO A 58 -2.23 -22.06 5.03
N ASP A 59 -2.76 -22.58 6.14
CA ASP A 59 -1.96 -23.18 7.20
C ASP A 59 -1.13 -24.31 6.56
N GLN A 60 0.14 -24.01 6.31
CA GLN A 60 1.11 -25.01 5.87
C GLN A 60 2.16 -25.16 6.96
N ARG A 61 1.75 -25.73 8.10
CA ARG A 61 2.68 -26.65 8.77
C ARG A 61 2.77 -27.90 7.90
N THR A 62 3.83 -27.98 7.09
CA THR A 62 4.65 -29.18 6.82
C THR A 62 5.51 -28.95 5.57
N THR A 63 6.83 -28.74 5.78
CA THR A 63 8.00 -29.19 4.97
C THR A 63 8.04 -28.78 3.47
N VAL A 64 9.04 -28.16 2.84
CA VAL A 64 10.48 -27.88 3.02
C VAL A 64 10.82 -26.67 2.07
N PRO A 65 12.02 -26.07 2.10
CA PRO A 65 12.23 -24.67 1.75
C PRO A 65 12.33 -24.45 0.24
N LEU A 66 11.60 -23.46 -0.27
CA LEU A 66 11.95 -22.82 -1.54
C LEU A 66 12.22 -21.36 -1.27
N ALA A 67 13.52 -21.11 -1.11
CA ALA A 67 14.23 -19.89 -1.40
C ALA A 67 13.43 -18.87 -2.23
N LEU A 68 12.80 -17.91 -1.55
CA LEU A 68 12.42 -16.62 -2.13
C LEU A 68 12.98 -15.50 -1.25
N GLY A 69 14.24 -15.65 -0.89
CA GLY A 69 15.11 -14.53 -0.53
C GLY A 69 15.69 -13.95 -1.82
N ALA A 70 14.95 -13.04 -2.47
CA ALA A 70 15.51 -12.18 -3.51
C ALA A 70 14.64 -10.93 -3.72
N TRP A 71 14.33 -10.19 -2.65
CA TRP A 71 14.16 -8.75 -2.79
C TRP A 71 15.57 -8.16 -2.78
N SER A 72 16.28 -8.32 -3.90
CA SER A 72 17.56 -7.66 -4.11
C SER A 72 17.28 -6.18 -4.35
N LEU A 73 17.31 -5.45 -3.24
CA LEU A 73 17.38 -4.00 -3.21
C LEU A 73 18.73 -3.61 -3.84
N ASN A 74 18.68 -3.09 -5.07
CA ASN A 74 19.85 -2.59 -5.78
C ASN A 74 20.46 -1.42 -4.99
N ARG A 75 21.64 -1.64 -4.39
CA ARG A 75 22.57 -0.60 -3.91
C ARG A 75 23.95 -0.92 -4.45
#